data_AF-A0A0W4ZTS9-F1
#
_entry.id   AF-A0A0W4ZTS9-F1
#
_cell.length_a   1.000
_cell.length_b   1.000
_cell.length_c   1.000
_cell.angle_alpha   90.00
_cell.angle_beta   90.00
_cell.angle_gamma   90.00
#
_symmetry.space_group_name_H-M   'P 1'
#
loop_
_entity.id
_entity.type
_entity.pdbx_description
1 polymer ?
#
loop_
_entity_poly.entity_id
_entity_poly.type
_entity_poly.pdbx_seq_one_letter_code
_entity_poly.pdbx_strand_id
1 'polypeptide(L)'
;MDLTPFFPLNGKVGVVPSLTGSYFAFLSYPSRLIIRSTISLSIKRVINLDPEFCQGISFIQWCYIEGSDRILAADNKNVKAWILEDDKWELSIFEGHGIKNIQWSKNGSEILIWTDFLLKLIVWSFSKNGGSIIHCPKFVSKGYDYRPTSTHFVLITRPMSHDFITLFDYSFTPWRLFKEWCLPTVDAQGCSWSQDGKWLAVWESPMEYKILLYTLNGYLLQQYSAYDVGLGIKTVQWSPPIGQFVAIGSFDGKVRFLDNFTSNSVIEMTHATSIRFDGATVWKEVLTSSLPKYEVIPQPVSLPFIRPNIQDPISCLGVGILLFNNDGSLVATRNDNMPTVLWIWSLVDLTLITILIHCNSIKTVEWCPFNPFLLSIVCSGELKVNNCVYLWNYYWYEPKAVLLPKYDFNVKWLRWLQKPQNIDNEKQIGIVVGDKEEFVIGYIIENNIESIVSEKNNEFVEKLDDRTNHEIDIKNGMS
;
A
#
# COMPACT_ATOMS: atom_id res chain seq x y z
N MET A 1 -6.89 -20.14 -10.83
CA MET A 1 -6.42 -18.88 -11.45
C MET A 1 -5.96 -19.27 -12.83
N ASP A 2 -6.52 -18.64 -13.84
CA ASP A 2 -6.15 -18.89 -15.22
C ASP A 2 -5.05 -17.91 -15.62
N LEU A 3 -3.91 -18.47 -16.02
CA LEU A 3 -2.70 -17.73 -16.33
C LEU A 3 -2.61 -17.51 -17.84
N THR A 4 -2.27 -16.30 -18.23
CA THR A 4 -1.89 -15.98 -19.61
C THR A 4 -0.51 -16.59 -19.95
N PRO A 5 -0.10 -16.57 -21.23
CA PRO A 5 1.30 -16.71 -21.57
C PRO A 5 2.16 -15.64 -20.89
N PHE A 6 3.45 -15.91 -20.74
CA PHE A 6 4.42 -14.91 -20.31
C PHE A 6 4.68 -13.88 -21.40
N PHE A 7 4.80 -12.62 -21.00
CA PHE A 7 5.11 -11.51 -21.87
C PHE A 7 6.51 -10.97 -21.57
N PRO A 8 7.31 -10.62 -22.59
CA PRO A 8 8.62 -10.01 -22.39
C PRO A 8 8.49 -8.59 -21.82
N LEU A 9 9.45 -8.22 -21.01
CA LEU A 9 9.48 -7.00 -20.22
C LEU A 9 10.92 -6.48 -20.10
N ASN A 10 11.08 -5.16 -20.19
CA ASN A 10 12.27 -4.49 -19.69
C ASN A 10 12.02 -4.13 -18.21
N GLY A 11 12.38 -5.03 -17.28
CA GLY A 11 11.86 -5.05 -15.91
C GLY A 11 12.46 -4.05 -14.92
N LYS A 12 12.75 -2.83 -15.37
CA LYS A 12 13.15 -1.74 -14.46
C LYS A 12 12.00 -1.25 -13.58
N VAL A 13 10.81 -1.08 -14.17
CA VAL A 13 9.62 -0.54 -13.49
C VAL A 13 8.54 -1.60 -13.24
N GLY A 14 8.53 -2.67 -14.06
CA GLY A 14 7.43 -3.63 -14.07
C GLY A 14 6.25 -3.16 -14.92
N VAL A 15 5.13 -3.89 -14.80
CA VAL A 15 3.86 -3.50 -15.41
C VAL A 15 3.13 -2.52 -14.49
N VAL A 16 2.55 -1.47 -15.07
CA VAL A 16 1.77 -0.47 -14.35
C VAL A 16 0.33 -0.51 -14.85
N PRO A 17 -0.62 -1.03 -14.05
CA PRO A 17 -2.05 -0.99 -14.40
C PRO A 17 -2.61 0.43 -14.30
N SER A 18 -3.59 0.75 -15.16
CA SER A 18 -4.35 2.00 -15.07
C SER A 18 -5.31 1.97 -13.89
N LEU A 19 -5.63 3.14 -13.34
CA LEU A 19 -6.66 3.30 -12.30
C LEU A 19 -8.09 3.01 -12.75
N THR A 20 -8.31 2.75 -14.03
CA THR A 20 -9.61 2.28 -14.52
C THR A 20 -9.66 0.77 -14.59
N GLY A 21 -8.51 0.09 -14.45
CA GLY A 21 -8.39 -1.35 -14.67
C GLY A 21 -8.42 -1.78 -16.14
N SER A 22 -8.81 -0.87 -17.04
CA SER A 22 -9.00 -1.17 -18.47
C SER A 22 -7.69 -1.40 -19.22
N TYR A 23 -6.59 -0.81 -18.75
CA TYR A 23 -5.30 -0.85 -19.43
C TYR A 23 -4.15 -1.17 -18.49
N PHE A 24 -3.04 -1.61 -19.07
CA PHE A 24 -1.76 -1.67 -18.39
C PHE A 24 -0.64 -1.25 -19.33
N ALA A 25 0.41 -0.66 -18.77
CA ALA A 25 1.57 -0.16 -19.50
C ALA A 25 2.85 -0.85 -19.04
N PHE A 26 3.76 -1.09 -19.96
CA PHE A 26 5.07 -1.67 -19.67
C PHE A 26 6.10 -1.34 -20.74
N LEU A 27 7.38 -1.43 -20.36
CA LEU A 27 8.49 -1.24 -21.30
C LEU A 27 8.86 -2.55 -21.98
N SER A 28 9.12 -2.49 -23.27
CA SER A 28 9.57 -3.61 -24.09
C SER A 28 10.80 -3.22 -24.91
N TYR A 29 11.69 -4.19 -25.13
CA TYR A 29 12.80 -4.07 -26.09
C TYR A 29 12.26 -3.82 -27.52
N PRO A 30 12.93 -3.01 -28.36
CA PRO A 30 14.18 -2.30 -28.09
C PRO A 30 14.03 -1.02 -27.26
N SER A 31 12.99 -0.21 -27.48
CA SER A 31 12.76 1.05 -26.75
C SER A 31 11.30 1.50 -26.89
N ARG A 32 10.36 0.69 -26.39
CA ARG A 32 8.92 0.94 -26.56
C ARG A 32 8.20 0.94 -25.23
N LEU A 33 7.34 1.93 -25.02
CA LEU A 33 6.29 1.88 -24.02
C LEU A 33 5.03 1.32 -24.69
N ILE A 34 4.61 0.13 -24.26
CA ILE A 34 3.47 -0.58 -24.81
C ILE A 34 2.30 -0.46 -23.84
N ILE A 35 1.14 -0.09 -24.37
CA ILE A 35 -0.12 -0.03 -23.62
C ILE A 35 -1.07 -1.08 -24.21
N ARG A 36 -1.58 -1.97 -23.34
CA ARG A 36 -2.51 -3.04 -23.72
C ARG A 36 -3.81 -2.93 -22.94
N SER A 37 -4.88 -3.46 -23.54
CA SER A 37 -6.12 -3.72 -22.79
C SER A 37 -5.89 -4.86 -21.81
N THR A 38 -6.41 -4.72 -20.59
CA THR A 38 -6.36 -5.79 -19.59
C THR A 38 -7.17 -7.00 -20.06
N ILE A 39 -8.37 -6.79 -20.60
CA ILE A 39 -9.31 -7.88 -20.92
C ILE A 39 -8.89 -8.63 -22.18
N SER A 40 -8.79 -7.94 -23.32
CA SER A 40 -8.48 -8.58 -24.61
C SER A 40 -6.98 -8.87 -24.80
N LEU A 41 -6.13 -8.31 -23.95
CA LEU A 41 -4.67 -8.31 -24.08
C LEU A 41 -4.16 -7.67 -25.39
N SER A 42 -5.04 -7.02 -26.17
CA SER A 42 -4.68 -6.38 -27.43
C SER A 42 -3.88 -5.10 -27.18
N ILE A 43 -2.91 -4.83 -28.06
CA ILE A 43 -2.14 -3.58 -28.03
C ILE A 43 -3.06 -2.43 -28.43
N LYS A 44 -3.20 -1.43 -27.55
CA LYS A 44 -3.97 -0.21 -27.80
C LYS A 44 -3.07 0.91 -28.33
N ARG A 45 -1.85 1.04 -27.78
CA ARG A 45 -0.87 2.04 -28.24
C ARG A 45 0.57 1.56 -28.06
N VAL A 46 1.44 2.00 -28.97
CA VAL A 46 2.89 1.80 -28.89
C VAL A 46 3.56 3.15 -29.03
N ILE A 47 4.27 3.57 -27.99
CA ILE A 47 5.06 4.80 -27.98
C ILE A 47 6.52 4.42 -28.19
N ASN A 48 7.11 4.87 -29.30
CA ASN A 48 8.53 4.68 -29.57
C ASN A 48 9.32 5.72 -28.76
N LEU A 49 10.28 5.24 -27.99
CA LEU A 49 11.10 6.06 -27.12
C LEU A 49 12.52 6.14 -27.67
N ASP A 50 13.19 7.23 -27.37
CA ASP A 50 14.63 7.31 -27.53
C ASP A 50 15.31 6.20 -26.70
N PRO A 51 16.32 5.47 -27.23
CA PRO A 51 16.96 4.37 -26.52
C PRO A 51 17.65 4.77 -25.22
N GLU A 52 18.29 5.94 -25.17
CA GLU A 52 18.96 6.41 -23.95
C GLU A 52 17.93 6.73 -22.87
N PHE A 53 16.85 7.44 -23.24
CA PHE A 53 15.72 7.70 -22.35
C PHE A 53 15.10 6.38 -21.86
N CYS A 54 14.76 5.45 -22.76
CA CYS A 54 14.12 4.19 -22.40
C CYS A 54 14.99 3.34 -21.47
N GLN A 55 16.31 3.36 -21.66
CA GLN A 55 17.24 2.71 -20.74
C GLN A 55 17.31 3.46 -19.40
N GLY A 56 17.15 4.78 -19.37
CA GLY A 56 17.15 5.58 -18.15
C GLY A 56 15.86 5.48 -17.30
N ILE A 57 14.72 5.06 -17.87
CA ILE A 57 13.42 5.12 -17.18
C ILE A 57 13.44 4.35 -15.85
N SER A 58 13.08 5.07 -14.79
CA SER A 58 12.90 4.55 -13.44
C SER A 58 11.46 4.68 -12.94
N PHE A 59 10.63 5.50 -13.59
CA PHE A 59 9.24 5.74 -13.17
C PHE A 59 8.28 5.66 -14.35
N ILE A 60 7.14 5.01 -14.12
CA ILE A 60 5.97 5.03 -15.01
C ILE A 60 4.74 5.13 -14.13
N GLN A 61 3.85 6.10 -14.41
CA GLN A 61 2.63 6.29 -13.63
C GLN A 61 1.48 6.75 -14.52
N TRP A 62 0.33 6.11 -14.35
CA TRP A 62 -0.94 6.63 -14.85
C TRP A 62 -1.40 7.81 -14.01
N CYS A 63 -2.10 8.74 -14.64
CA CYS A 63 -2.77 9.82 -13.93
C CYS A 63 -3.81 9.26 -12.98
N TYR A 64 -3.90 9.85 -11.78
CA TYR A 64 -4.75 9.34 -10.72
C TYR A 64 -6.23 9.75 -10.84
N ILE A 65 -6.59 10.54 -11.86
CA ILE A 65 -7.98 10.92 -12.10
C ILE A 65 -8.69 9.82 -12.86
N GLU A 66 -9.83 9.38 -12.34
CA GLU A 66 -10.71 8.44 -13.02
C GLU A 66 -11.16 8.99 -14.40
N GLY A 67 -11.06 8.14 -15.43
CA GLY A 67 -11.32 8.55 -16.81
C GLY A 67 -10.18 9.33 -17.48
N SER A 68 -9.11 9.70 -16.75
CA SER A 68 -7.90 10.18 -17.39
C SER A 68 -7.16 9.04 -18.07
N ASP A 69 -6.75 9.31 -19.29
CA ASP A 69 -6.00 8.41 -20.16
C ASP A 69 -4.52 8.83 -20.26
N ARG A 70 -4.07 9.66 -19.32
CA ARG A 70 -2.70 10.19 -19.28
C ARG A 70 -1.75 9.22 -18.58
N ILE A 71 -0.56 9.11 -19.15
CA ILE A 71 0.55 8.34 -18.59
C ILE A 71 1.83 9.18 -18.64
N LEU A 72 2.64 9.08 -17.59
CA LEU A 72 3.98 9.65 -17.56
C LEU A 72 5.04 8.56 -17.46
N ALA A 73 6.23 8.87 -17.97
CA ALA A 73 7.46 8.13 -17.72
C ALA A 73 8.60 9.13 -17.42
N ALA A 74 9.52 8.74 -16.55
CA ALA A 74 10.67 9.56 -16.24
C ALA A 74 11.94 8.73 -16.06
N ASP A 75 13.06 9.26 -16.53
CA ASP A 75 14.41 8.83 -16.18
C ASP A 75 14.96 9.74 -15.05
N ASN A 76 16.28 9.81 -14.90
CA ASN A 76 16.90 10.67 -13.90
C ASN A 76 16.92 12.16 -14.24
N LYS A 77 16.55 12.62 -15.44
CA LYS A 77 16.65 14.02 -15.89
C LYS A 77 15.44 14.51 -16.68
N ASN A 78 14.73 13.62 -17.34
CA ASN A 78 13.68 13.88 -18.29
C ASN A 78 12.38 13.28 -17.78
N VAL A 79 11.31 14.05 -17.89
CA VAL A 79 9.95 13.58 -17.70
C VAL A 79 9.24 13.70 -19.03
N LYS A 80 8.57 12.63 -19.44
CA LYS A 80 7.67 12.65 -20.59
C LYS A 80 6.27 12.21 -20.19
N ALA A 81 5.26 12.82 -20.79
CA ALA A 81 3.88 12.40 -20.60
C ALA A 81 3.11 12.36 -21.93
N TRP A 82 2.13 11.46 -22.00
CA TRP A 82 1.30 11.23 -23.19
C TRP A 82 -0.18 11.07 -22.77
N ILE A 83 -1.10 11.37 -23.69
CA ILE A 83 -2.55 11.15 -23.57
C ILE A 83 -2.91 9.98 -24.48
N LEU A 84 -3.44 8.87 -23.95
CA LEU A 84 -3.65 7.61 -24.70
C LEU A 84 -4.35 7.82 -26.05
N GLU A 85 -5.44 8.59 -26.09
CA GLU A 85 -6.25 8.80 -27.29
C GLU A 85 -5.69 9.89 -28.23
N ASP A 86 -4.70 10.67 -27.80
CA ASP A 86 -4.05 11.70 -28.63
C ASP A 86 -2.60 11.30 -28.97
N ASP A 87 -2.41 10.89 -30.23
CA ASP A 87 -1.09 10.50 -30.75
C ASP A 87 -0.12 11.66 -30.93
N LYS A 88 -0.61 12.90 -30.95
CA LYS A 88 0.21 14.11 -31.17
C LYS A 88 0.62 14.80 -29.88
N TRP A 89 -0.12 14.57 -28.80
CA TRP A 89 0.18 15.21 -27.53
C TRP A 89 1.34 14.51 -26.80
N GLU A 90 2.43 15.23 -26.61
CA GLU A 90 3.58 14.85 -25.79
C GLU A 90 4.01 16.06 -24.96
N LEU A 91 4.22 15.84 -23.66
CA LEU A 91 4.91 16.76 -22.80
C LEU A 91 6.33 16.27 -22.55
N SER A 92 7.30 17.19 -22.54
CA SER A 92 8.69 16.92 -22.16
C SER A 92 9.17 17.98 -21.16
N ILE A 93 9.68 17.56 -20.01
CA ILE A 93 10.27 18.42 -18.98
C ILE A 93 11.70 17.94 -18.74
N PHE A 94 12.64 18.87 -18.67
CA PHE A 94 14.03 18.61 -18.30
C PHE A 94 14.34 19.18 -16.92
N GLU A 95 14.87 18.35 -16.03
CA GLU A 95 15.34 18.71 -14.68
C GLU A 95 16.83 18.33 -14.53
N GLY A 96 17.68 19.35 -14.45
CA GLY A 96 19.13 19.18 -14.48
C GLY A 96 19.74 18.61 -13.20
N HIS A 97 19.03 18.67 -12.06
CA HIS A 97 19.57 18.26 -10.76
C HIS A 97 19.33 16.79 -10.42
N GLY A 98 18.71 15.99 -11.29
CA GLY A 98 18.38 14.61 -10.98
C GLY A 98 16.95 14.46 -10.44
N ILE A 99 16.25 13.40 -10.83
CA ILE A 99 14.88 13.06 -10.41
C ILE A 99 14.93 11.83 -9.48
N LYS A 100 14.46 11.99 -8.24
CA LYS A 100 14.32 10.91 -7.25
C LYS A 100 12.93 10.33 -7.14
N ASN A 101 11.91 11.11 -7.45
CA ASN A 101 10.53 10.64 -7.50
C ASN A 101 9.69 11.58 -8.35
N ILE A 102 8.61 11.03 -8.88
CA ILE A 102 7.65 11.76 -9.68
C ILE A 102 6.24 11.29 -9.36
N GLN A 103 5.30 12.23 -9.27
CA GLN A 103 3.89 11.94 -9.08
C GLN A 103 2.99 12.90 -9.84
N TRP A 104 1.85 12.41 -10.31
CA TRP A 104 0.73 13.28 -10.67
C TRP A 104 0.17 13.95 -9.42
N SER A 105 -0.22 15.22 -9.52
CA SER A 105 -1.00 15.85 -8.47
C SER A 105 -2.39 15.20 -8.34
N LYS A 106 -3.04 15.37 -7.18
CA LYS A 106 -4.36 14.80 -6.90
C LYS A 106 -5.46 15.25 -7.89
N ASN A 107 -5.32 16.43 -8.48
CA ASN A 107 -6.23 16.96 -9.52
C ASN A 107 -5.73 16.66 -10.95
N GLY A 108 -4.61 15.94 -11.11
CA GLY A 108 -3.93 15.58 -12.37
C GLY A 108 -3.60 16.74 -13.33
N SER A 109 -3.60 17.98 -12.84
CA SER A 109 -3.21 19.18 -13.60
C SER A 109 -1.78 19.65 -13.32
N GLU A 110 -1.07 18.95 -12.44
CA GLU A 110 0.35 19.19 -12.19
C GLU A 110 1.14 17.89 -12.10
N ILE A 111 2.44 18.00 -12.28
CA ILE A 111 3.43 16.95 -12.04
C ILE A 111 4.35 17.41 -10.91
N LEU A 112 4.44 16.60 -9.88
CA LEU A 112 5.35 16.77 -8.75
C LEU A 112 6.66 16.04 -9.02
N ILE A 113 7.78 16.75 -8.92
CA ILE A 113 9.12 16.23 -9.19
C ILE A 113 9.99 16.47 -7.96
N TRP A 114 10.42 15.39 -7.29
CA TRP A 114 11.40 15.46 -6.20
C TRP A 114 12.79 15.35 -6.79
N THR A 115 13.64 16.35 -6.54
CA THR A 115 15.00 16.35 -7.08
C THR A 115 15.96 15.51 -6.25
N ASP A 116 17.12 15.17 -6.82
CA ASP A 116 18.22 14.56 -6.06
C ASP A 116 18.61 15.43 -4.85
N PHE A 117 19.14 14.74 -3.83
CA PHE A 117 19.51 15.29 -2.53
C PHE A 117 18.38 16.02 -1.79
N LEU A 118 17.12 15.86 -2.24
CA LEU A 118 15.95 16.47 -1.62
C LEU A 118 16.06 17.99 -1.46
N LEU A 119 16.71 18.64 -2.42
CA LEU A 119 16.88 20.10 -2.41
C LEU A 119 15.55 20.83 -2.62
N LYS A 120 14.73 20.32 -3.54
CA LYS A 120 13.46 20.94 -3.95
C LYS A 120 12.44 19.91 -4.40
N LEU A 121 11.18 20.25 -4.16
CA LEU A 121 10.00 19.68 -4.80
C LEU A 121 9.52 20.69 -5.84
N ILE A 122 9.47 20.29 -7.10
CA ILE A 122 9.00 21.13 -8.21
C ILE A 122 7.57 20.72 -8.54
N VAL A 123 6.65 21.67 -8.50
CA VAL A 123 5.25 21.50 -8.89
C VAL A 123 5.07 22.11 -10.26
N TRP A 124 5.14 21.29 -11.30
CA TRP A 124 5.05 21.71 -12.69
C TRP A 124 3.61 21.70 -13.18
N SER A 125 3.11 22.84 -13.68
CA SER A 125 1.71 22.97 -14.12
C SER A 125 1.57 23.07 -15.64
N PHE A 126 0.61 22.33 -16.21
CA PHE A 126 0.29 22.37 -17.64
C PHE A 126 -0.23 23.74 -18.08
N SER A 127 -0.97 24.45 -17.23
CA SER A 127 -1.64 25.70 -17.61
C SER A 127 -0.66 26.87 -17.78
N LYS A 128 0.39 26.89 -16.95
CA LYS A 128 1.39 27.96 -16.92
C LYS A 128 2.67 27.61 -17.66
N ASN A 129 2.81 26.37 -18.13
CA ASN A 129 4.04 25.83 -18.71
C ASN A 129 5.27 26.16 -17.84
N GLY A 130 5.14 25.93 -16.52
CA GLY A 130 6.12 26.38 -15.54
C GLY A 130 5.94 25.70 -14.18
N GLY A 131 7.01 25.68 -13.39
CA GLY A 131 7.06 25.03 -12.09
C GLY A 131 7.18 26.01 -10.92
N SER A 132 6.40 25.81 -9.86
CA SER A 132 6.68 26.41 -8.55
C SER A 132 7.60 25.50 -7.74
N ILE A 133 8.49 26.09 -6.94
CA ILE A 133 9.51 25.38 -6.17
C ILE A 133 9.14 25.43 -4.69
N ILE A 134 9.13 24.25 -4.06
CA ILE A 134 9.03 24.08 -2.62
C ILE A 134 10.40 23.58 -2.13
N HIS A 135 10.97 24.26 -1.14
CA HIS A 135 12.33 23.99 -0.67
C HIS A 135 12.36 23.00 0.50
N CYS A 136 13.49 22.31 0.63
CA CYS A 136 13.83 21.45 1.76
C CYS A 136 12.78 20.35 2.09
N PRO A 137 12.20 19.62 1.11
CA PRO A 137 11.41 18.44 1.42
C PRO A 137 12.26 17.45 2.24
N LYS A 138 11.73 16.92 3.34
CA LYS A 138 12.51 16.00 4.18
C LYS A 138 12.66 14.60 3.57
N PHE A 139 11.70 14.20 2.74
CA PHE A 139 11.56 12.82 2.27
C PHE A 139 11.12 12.77 0.80
N VAL A 140 11.46 11.66 0.14
CA VAL A 140 11.11 11.36 -1.26
C VAL A 140 9.74 10.67 -1.37
N SER A 141 9.49 9.69 -0.51
CA SER A 141 8.39 8.72 -0.62
C SER A 141 7.48 8.65 0.60
N LYS A 142 7.78 9.43 1.64
CA LYS A 142 7.00 9.51 2.89
C LYS A 142 6.93 10.96 3.36
N GLY A 143 6.18 11.23 4.43
CA GLY A 143 6.15 12.56 5.05
C GLY A 143 5.48 13.64 4.19
N TYR A 144 4.60 13.24 3.29
CA TYR A 144 3.62 14.11 2.67
C TYR A 144 2.32 13.34 2.50
N ASP A 145 1.21 14.06 2.40
CA ASP A 145 -0.10 13.46 2.17
C ASP A 145 -1.09 14.52 1.63
N TYR A 146 -2.12 14.06 0.92
CA TYR A 146 -3.22 14.91 0.49
C TYR A 146 -4.38 14.77 1.46
N ARG A 147 -4.84 15.89 2.01
CA ARG A 147 -6.05 15.89 2.83
C ARG A 147 -7.22 15.34 2.01
N PRO A 148 -7.93 14.29 2.46
CA PRO A 148 -9.00 13.68 1.66
C PRO A 148 -10.15 14.65 1.35
N THR A 149 -10.52 15.49 2.32
CA THR A 149 -11.74 16.32 2.30
C THR A 149 -11.57 17.75 1.79
N SER A 150 -10.37 18.16 1.37
CA SER A 150 -10.13 19.54 0.91
C SER A 150 -8.87 19.62 0.04
N THR A 151 -8.59 20.81 -0.51
CA THR A 151 -7.43 21.06 -1.38
C THR A 151 -6.12 21.32 -0.63
N HIS A 152 -5.92 20.66 0.51
CA HIS A 152 -4.69 20.82 1.30
C HIS A 152 -3.72 19.66 1.06
N PHE A 153 -2.46 20.00 0.81
CA PHE A 153 -1.34 19.08 0.73
C PHE A 153 -0.39 19.35 1.89
N VAL A 154 -0.04 18.31 2.65
CA VAL A 154 0.93 18.41 3.74
C VAL A 154 2.28 17.91 3.29
N LEU A 155 3.35 18.57 3.73
CA LEU A 155 4.73 18.15 3.51
C LEU A 155 5.55 18.40 4.77
N ILE A 156 6.35 17.42 5.17
CA ILE A 156 7.40 17.62 6.16
C ILE A 156 8.59 18.28 5.46
N THR A 157 8.96 19.47 5.93
CA THR A 157 10.15 20.19 5.47
C THR A 157 11.20 20.23 6.58
N ARG A 158 12.48 20.34 6.18
CA ARG A 158 13.61 20.44 7.12
C ARG A 158 14.52 21.65 6.82
N PRO A 159 14.02 22.89 6.94
CA PRO A 159 14.89 24.06 6.90
C PRO A 159 15.81 24.10 8.14
N MET A 160 17.10 24.38 7.93
CA MET A 160 18.08 24.62 9.00
C MET A 160 18.14 23.53 10.11
N SER A 161 17.88 22.27 9.74
CA SER A 161 17.90 21.09 10.66
C SER A 161 16.74 20.99 11.65
N HIS A 162 15.66 21.76 11.47
CA HIS A 162 14.43 21.62 12.26
C HIS A 162 13.31 21.08 11.39
N ASP A 163 12.45 20.23 11.96
CA ASP A 163 11.32 19.66 11.25
C ASP A 163 10.10 20.56 11.35
N PHE A 164 9.48 20.81 10.20
CA PHE A 164 8.25 21.58 10.10
C PHE A 164 7.19 20.77 9.37
N ILE A 165 5.93 21.01 9.75
CA ILE A 165 4.81 20.71 8.88
C ILE A 165 4.51 21.96 8.07
N THR A 166 4.55 21.82 6.75
CA THR A 166 4.19 22.86 5.80
C THR A 166 2.95 22.42 5.02
N LEU A 167 1.84 23.14 5.17
CA LEU A 167 0.58 22.92 4.47
C LEU A 167 0.46 23.87 3.27
N PHE A 168 0.11 23.32 2.12
CA PHE A 168 -0.16 24.07 0.90
C PHE A 168 -1.62 23.90 0.47
N ASP A 169 -2.24 24.97 -0.01
CA ASP A 169 -3.51 24.93 -0.73
C ASP A 169 -3.24 24.81 -2.24
N TYR A 170 -3.55 23.65 -2.80
CA TYR A 170 -3.34 23.34 -4.21
C TYR A 170 -4.53 23.71 -5.10
N SER A 171 -5.58 24.36 -4.56
CA SER A 171 -6.62 24.99 -5.39
C SER A 171 -6.08 26.18 -6.20
N PHE A 172 -4.95 26.74 -5.77
CA PHE A 172 -4.26 27.81 -6.47
C PHE A 172 -3.11 27.25 -7.32
N THR A 173 -2.89 27.88 -8.47
CA THR A 173 -1.70 27.66 -9.29
C THR A 173 -0.92 28.98 -9.37
N PRO A 174 0.30 29.12 -8.82
CA PRO A 174 1.01 28.11 -8.03
C PRO A 174 0.34 27.84 -6.68
N TRP A 175 0.68 26.70 -6.07
CA TRP A 175 0.19 26.33 -4.74
C TRP A 175 0.54 27.43 -3.74
N ARG A 176 -0.38 27.73 -2.82
CA ARG A 176 -0.18 28.76 -1.80
C ARG A 176 0.16 28.12 -0.47
N LEU A 177 1.12 28.69 0.25
CA LEU A 177 1.36 28.32 1.64
C LEU A 177 0.09 28.65 2.46
N PHE A 178 -0.51 27.61 3.04
CA PHE A 178 -1.66 27.75 3.93
C PHE A 178 -1.20 27.97 5.37
N LYS A 179 -0.30 27.11 5.86
CA LYS A 179 0.23 27.19 7.23
C LYS A 179 1.56 26.47 7.37
N GLU A 180 2.38 26.90 8.32
CA GLU A 180 3.61 26.23 8.72
C GLU A 180 3.78 26.27 10.23
N TRP A 181 4.28 25.18 10.82
CA TRP A 181 4.67 25.14 12.23
C TRP A 181 5.81 24.17 12.48
N CYS A 182 6.64 24.48 13.48
CA CYS A 182 7.72 23.62 13.94
C CYS A 182 7.14 22.43 14.71
N LEU A 183 7.66 21.23 14.43
CA LEU A 183 7.25 20.01 15.11
C LEU A 183 8.01 19.85 16.42
N PRO A 184 7.34 19.48 17.53
CA PRO A 184 7.98 19.13 18.80
C PRO A 184 8.52 17.68 18.76
N THR A 185 9.16 17.33 17.65
CA THR A 185 9.81 16.04 17.40
C THR A 185 11.32 16.25 17.30
N VAL A 186 12.10 15.24 17.66
CA VAL A 186 13.54 15.24 17.42
C VAL A 186 13.83 15.00 15.93
N ASP A 187 13.16 14.03 15.32
CA ASP A 187 13.33 13.63 13.93
C ASP A 187 12.07 12.93 13.37
N ALA A 188 11.05 13.71 12.97
CA ALA A 188 9.77 13.21 12.46
C ALA A 188 9.93 12.25 11.27
N GLN A 189 9.43 11.02 11.35
CA GLN A 189 9.64 9.99 10.31
C GLN A 189 8.54 9.87 9.27
N GLY A 190 7.41 10.53 9.48
CA GLY A 190 6.32 10.56 8.53
C GLY A 190 5.12 11.30 9.08
N CYS A 191 4.17 11.54 8.18
CA CYS A 191 2.86 12.10 8.51
C CYS A 191 1.80 11.46 7.60
N SER A 192 0.55 11.46 8.06
CA SER A 192 -0.59 11.04 7.25
C SER A 192 -1.89 11.61 7.78
N TRP A 193 -2.79 11.99 6.88
CA TRP A 193 -4.14 12.41 7.20
C TRP A 193 -5.02 11.21 7.51
N SER A 194 -5.90 11.37 8.50
CA SER A 194 -7.07 10.51 8.66
C SER A 194 -7.95 10.58 7.41
N GLN A 195 -8.71 9.52 7.17
CA GLN A 195 -9.45 9.35 5.92
C GLN A 195 -10.64 10.33 5.83
N ASP A 196 -11.19 10.76 6.97
CA ASP A 196 -12.13 11.87 7.07
C ASP A 196 -11.46 13.27 7.00
N GLY A 197 -10.13 13.32 6.94
CA GLY A 197 -9.32 14.54 6.87
C GLY A 197 -9.43 15.43 8.11
N LYS A 198 -9.92 14.95 9.25
CA LYS A 198 -9.99 15.76 10.47
C LYS A 198 -8.64 15.86 11.16
N TRP A 199 -7.85 14.79 11.11
CA TRP A 199 -6.65 14.63 11.92
C TRP A 199 -5.42 14.39 11.05
N LEU A 200 -4.31 15.01 11.42
CA LEU A 200 -3.00 14.76 10.85
C LEU A 200 -2.15 14.06 11.90
N ALA A 201 -1.78 12.81 11.65
CA ALA A 201 -0.81 12.10 12.45
C ALA A 201 0.61 12.46 12.01
N VAL A 202 1.50 12.67 12.98
CA VAL A 202 2.95 12.81 12.79
C VAL A 202 3.65 11.96 13.82
N TRP A 203 4.65 11.17 13.44
CA TRP A 203 5.36 10.29 14.37
C TRP A 203 6.87 10.48 14.34
N GLU A 204 7.47 10.18 15.48
CA GLU A 204 8.89 10.36 15.78
C GLU A 204 9.78 9.28 15.13
N SER A 205 11.09 9.47 15.24
CA SER A 205 12.07 8.43 14.93
C SER A 205 11.88 7.16 15.78
N PRO A 206 12.34 5.99 15.29
CA PRO A 206 12.37 4.76 16.08
C PRO A 206 13.10 4.85 17.41
N MET A 207 13.81 5.94 17.72
CA MET A 207 14.52 6.11 18.98
C MET A 207 13.61 6.52 20.14
N GLU A 208 12.39 7.01 19.85
CA GLU A 208 11.43 7.43 20.87
C GLU A 208 10.01 7.03 20.44
N TYR A 209 9.20 6.53 21.38
CA TYR A 209 7.79 6.23 21.09
C TYR A 209 6.97 7.49 21.21
N LYS A 210 6.74 8.19 20.09
CA LYS A 210 5.89 9.39 20.10
C LYS A 210 5.12 9.54 18.80
N ILE A 211 3.81 9.74 18.95
CA ILE A 211 2.91 10.14 17.87
C ILE A 211 2.11 11.37 18.32
N LEU A 212 1.89 12.29 17.39
CA LEU A 212 1.22 13.56 17.57
C LEU A 212 0.02 13.63 16.62
N LEU A 213 -1.14 14.02 17.13
CA LEU A 213 -2.35 14.26 16.34
C LEU A 213 -2.65 15.75 16.30
N TYR A 214 -2.69 16.29 15.09
CA TYR A 214 -2.97 17.70 14.81
C TYR A 214 -4.29 17.89 14.10
N THR A 215 -4.91 19.04 14.33
CA THR A 215 -5.96 19.58 13.43
C THR A 215 -5.34 20.18 12.16
N LEU A 216 -6.18 20.43 11.15
CA LEU A 216 -5.80 21.26 9.99
C LEU A 216 -5.20 22.61 10.37
N ASN A 217 -5.70 23.22 11.44
CA ASN A 217 -5.22 24.51 11.89
C ASN A 217 -3.91 24.40 12.69
N GLY A 218 -3.25 23.25 12.75
CA GLY A 218 -1.97 23.05 13.43
C GLY A 218 -2.06 23.02 14.96
N TYR A 219 -3.27 22.95 15.53
CA TYR A 219 -3.43 22.70 16.97
C TYR A 219 -3.12 21.24 17.28
N LEU A 220 -2.18 21.03 18.21
CA LEU A 220 -1.88 19.71 18.78
C LEU A 220 -3.02 19.32 19.70
N LEU A 221 -3.71 18.23 19.38
CA LEU A 221 -4.79 17.69 20.20
C LEU A 221 -4.31 16.63 21.15
N GLN A 222 -3.43 15.75 20.64
CA GLN A 222 -3.00 14.59 21.38
C GLN A 222 -1.53 14.28 21.10
N GLN A 223 -0.85 13.91 22.18
CA GLN A 223 0.45 13.29 22.14
C GLN A 223 0.33 11.95 22.84
N TYR A 224 0.78 10.88 22.18
CA TYR A 224 0.73 9.53 22.73
C TYR A 224 2.12 8.90 22.73
N SER A 225 2.46 8.28 23.87
CA SER A 225 3.61 7.41 24.06
C SER A 225 3.15 6.15 24.77
N ALA A 226 3.53 4.98 24.26
CA ALA A 226 3.26 3.71 24.94
C ALA A 226 4.24 3.44 26.10
N TYR A 227 5.44 4.00 26.02
CA TYR A 227 6.51 3.85 27.00
C TYR A 227 7.62 4.88 26.76
N ASP A 228 8.34 5.25 27.83
CA ASP A 228 9.37 6.30 27.77
C ASP A 228 10.73 5.79 27.28
N VAL A 229 11.00 4.48 27.39
CA VAL A 229 12.31 3.88 27.09
C VAL A 229 12.17 2.68 26.16
N GLY A 230 12.91 2.70 25.06
CA GLY A 230 12.96 1.62 24.08
C GLY A 230 12.77 2.12 22.66
N LEU A 231 12.82 1.20 21.69
CA LEU A 231 12.55 1.53 20.29
C LEU A 231 11.06 1.85 20.12
N GLY A 232 10.75 2.91 19.38
CA GLY A 232 9.41 3.45 19.23
C GLY A 232 8.59 2.82 18.11
N ILE A 233 8.12 3.69 17.21
CA ILE A 233 7.14 3.38 16.17
C ILE A 233 7.83 2.89 14.89
N LYS A 234 7.29 1.84 14.27
CA LYS A 234 7.80 1.27 13.02
C LYS A 234 6.85 1.47 11.85
N THR A 235 5.56 1.22 12.06
CA THR A 235 4.51 1.36 11.05
C THR A 235 3.32 2.12 11.62
N VAL A 236 2.67 2.92 10.78
CA VAL A 236 1.49 3.71 11.14
C VAL A 236 0.50 3.64 9.98
N GLN A 237 -0.76 3.33 10.26
CA GLN A 237 -1.83 3.36 9.26
C GLN A 237 -3.16 3.75 9.91
N TRP A 238 -3.89 4.67 9.28
CA TRP A 238 -5.26 4.99 9.64
C TRP A 238 -6.23 3.87 9.23
N SER A 239 -7.20 3.56 10.08
CA SER A 239 -8.22 2.54 9.82
C SER A 239 -9.23 3.03 8.76
N PRO A 240 -9.39 2.37 7.61
CA PRO A 240 -10.43 2.73 6.66
C PRO A 240 -11.84 2.36 7.17
N PRO A 241 -12.92 2.86 6.54
CA PRO A 241 -12.91 3.87 5.49
C PRO A 241 -12.87 5.30 6.05
N ILE A 242 -13.16 5.51 7.34
CA ILE A 242 -13.33 6.85 7.94
C ILE A 242 -12.06 7.36 8.65
N GLY A 243 -11.17 6.49 9.11
CA GLY A 243 -10.01 6.90 9.91
C GLY A 243 -10.32 7.03 11.41
N GLN A 244 -11.25 6.21 11.93
CA GLN A 244 -11.65 6.26 13.34
C GLN A 244 -10.48 6.00 14.29
N PHE A 245 -9.59 5.06 13.95
CA PHE A 245 -8.41 4.73 14.73
C PHE A 245 -7.15 4.91 13.89
N VAL A 246 -6.04 5.24 14.55
CA VAL A 246 -4.70 5.07 13.97
C VAL A 246 -4.05 3.83 14.59
N ALA A 247 -3.68 2.89 13.73
CA ALA A 247 -2.95 1.69 14.15
C ALA A 247 -1.45 1.93 14.08
N ILE A 248 -0.76 1.56 15.16
CA ILE A 248 0.65 1.82 15.39
C ILE A 248 1.35 0.47 15.58
N GLY A 249 2.12 0.05 14.59
CA GLY A 249 3.00 -1.10 14.69
C GLY A 249 4.33 -0.71 15.30
N SER A 250 4.69 -1.36 16.40
CA SER A 250 5.76 -0.93 17.30
C SER A 250 6.96 -1.88 17.23
N PHE A 251 8.15 -1.40 17.64
CA PHE A 251 9.36 -2.25 17.68
C PHE A 251 9.32 -3.34 18.77
N ASP A 252 8.45 -3.19 19.78
CA ASP A 252 8.16 -4.22 20.79
C ASP A 252 7.33 -5.41 20.24
N GLY A 253 6.94 -5.37 18.97
CA GLY A 253 6.14 -6.42 18.33
C GLY A 253 4.65 -6.35 18.59
N LYS A 254 4.14 -5.23 19.14
CA LYS A 254 2.71 -5.00 19.35
C LYS A 254 2.12 -4.04 18.32
N VAL A 255 0.83 -4.21 18.04
CA VAL A 255 0.03 -3.23 17.31
C VAL A 255 -0.94 -2.58 18.27
N ARG A 256 -0.94 -1.24 18.32
CA ARG A 256 -1.81 -0.45 19.18
C ARG A 256 -2.73 0.41 18.35
N PHE A 257 -4.01 0.38 18.65
CA PHE A 257 -5.02 1.21 18.00
C PHE A 257 -5.33 2.38 18.92
N LEU A 258 -5.08 3.58 18.43
CA LEU A 258 -5.38 4.82 19.14
C LEU A 258 -6.66 5.41 18.56
N ASP A 259 -7.65 5.67 19.41
CA ASP A 259 -8.81 6.48 19.04
C ASP A 259 -8.46 7.96 19.15
N ASN A 260 -9.05 8.77 18.28
CA ASN A 260 -8.87 10.22 18.22
C ASN A 260 -9.42 10.95 19.45
N PHE A 261 -10.30 10.31 20.23
CA PHE A 261 -10.92 10.90 21.41
C PHE A 261 -10.23 10.51 22.72
N THR A 262 -9.46 9.41 22.75
CA THR A 262 -8.91 8.87 23.99
C THR A 262 -7.38 8.97 24.02
N SER A 263 -6.83 9.49 25.12
CA SER A 263 -5.37 9.54 25.33
C SER A 263 -4.67 8.18 25.49
N ASN A 264 -5.42 7.07 25.43
CA ASN A 264 -4.92 5.70 25.61
C ASN A 264 -5.18 4.83 24.38
N SER A 265 -4.39 3.77 24.20
CA SER A 265 -4.69 2.75 23.20
C SER A 265 -5.95 1.98 23.57
N VAL A 266 -6.85 1.80 22.60
CA VAL A 266 -8.13 1.09 22.77
C VAL A 266 -7.95 -0.41 22.58
N ILE A 267 -7.10 -0.82 21.64
CA ILE A 267 -6.85 -2.23 21.31
C ILE A 267 -5.33 -2.44 21.26
N GLU A 268 -4.86 -3.55 21.85
CA GLU A 268 -3.48 -4.00 21.75
C GLU A 268 -3.43 -5.44 21.22
N MET A 269 -2.81 -5.64 20.06
CA MET A 269 -2.60 -6.95 19.45
C MET A 269 -1.14 -7.36 19.61
N THR A 270 -0.91 -8.61 20.02
CA THR A 270 0.43 -9.13 20.32
C THR A 270 0.75 -10.36 19.47
N HIS A 271 1.94 -10.39 18.89
CA HIS A 271 2.46 -11.51 18.13
C HIS A 271 3.10 -12.55 19.07
N ALA A 272 2.28 -13.45 19.64
CA ALA A 272 2.74 -14.47 20.57
C ALA A 272 3.56 -15.58 19.87
N THR A 273 4.56 -16.15 20.56
CA THR A 273 5.37 -17.27 20.02
C THR A 273 4.70 -18.64 20.14
N SER A 274 3.66 -18.75 20.97
CA SER A 274 2.85 -19.96 21.13
C SER A 274 1.37 -19.61 21.15
N ILE A 275 0.58 -20.39 20.42
CA ILE A 275 -0.86 -20.18 20.26
C ILE A 275 -1.62 -21.31 20.92
N ARG A 276 -2.62 -20.91 21.72
CA ARG A 276 -3.53 -21.73 22.53
C ARG A 276 -4.93 -21.12 22.51
N PHE A 277 -5.43 -20.81 21.32
CA PHE A 277 -6.69 -20.11 21.12
C PHE A 277 -7.55 -20.83 20.08
N ASP A 278 -8.61 -21.47 20.56
CA ASP A 278 -9.49 -22.33 19.76
C ASP A 278 -10.27 -21.56 18.67
N GLY A 279 -10.35 -20.22 18.75
CA GLY A 279 -11.03 -19.39 17.75
C GLY A 279 -10.21 -19.00 16.52
N ALA A 280 -8.90 -19.26 16.50
CA ALA A 280 -8.03 -18.92 15.38
C ALA A 280 -7.58 -20.19 14.64
N THR A 281 -7.65 -20.17 13.31
CA THR A 281 -7.11 -21.29 12.51
C THR A 281 -5.63 -21.04 12.21
N VAL A 282 -4.78 -22.04 12.42
CA VAL A 282 -3.35 -21.96 12.07
C VAL A 282 -3.08 -22.82 10.85
N TRP A 283 -2.82 -22.18 9.72
CA TRP A 283 -2.49 -22.84 8.46
C TRP A 283 -0.98 -22.88 8.27
N LYS A 284 -0.45 -24.04 7.90
CA LYS A 284 0.96 -24.21 7.57
C LYS A 284 1.11 -24.68 6.13
N GLU A 285 1.94 -23.98 5.38
CA GLU A 285 2.38 -24.40 4.06
C GLU A 285 3.19 -25.70 4.18
N VAL A 286 2.77 -26.71 3.42
CA VAL A 286 3.43 -27.99 3.29
C VAL A 286 3.82 -28.18 1.81
N LEU A 287 5.10 -28.44 1.59
CA LEU A 287 5.64 -28.72 0.25
C LEU A 287 5.27 -30.16 -0.12
N THR A 288 4.43 -30.32 -1.14
CA THR A 288 4.16 -31.62 -1.76
C THR A 288 4.93 -31.75 -3.08
N SER A 289 4.97 -32.95 -3.67
CA SER A 289 5.65 -33.23 -4.94
C SER A 289 5.06 -32.49 -6.16
N SER A 290 3.86 -31.91 -6.03
CA SER A 290 3.15 -31.26 -7.15
C SER A 290 2.90 -29.77 -6.92
N LEU A 291 2.30 -29.40 -5.79
CA LEU A 291 1.95 -28.01 -5.45
C LEU A 291 2.09 -27.78 -3.94
N PRO A 292 2.50 -26.58 -3.48
CA PRO A 292 2.32 -26.23 -2.08
C PRO A 292 0.85 -26.32 -1.69
N LYS A 293 0.58 -26.86 -0.51
CA LYS A 293 -0.76 -26.91 0.08
C LYS A 293 -0.71 -26.37 1.49
N TYR A 294 -1.87 -26.02 2.03
CA TYR A 294 -1.99 -25.64 3.43
C TYR A 294 -2.66 -26.75 4.22
N GLU A 295 -2.12 -27.02 5.40
CA GLU A 295 -2.72 -27.93 6.37
C GLU A 295 -2.99 -27.17 7.67
N VAL A 296 -4.09 -27.51 8.34
CA VAL A 296 -4.41 -26.97 9.66
C VAL A 296 -3.54 -27.65 10.70
N ILE A 297 -2.85 -26.86 11.52
CA ILE A 297 -2.02 -27.37 12.60
C ILE A 297 -2.84 -27.40 13.90
N PRO A 298 -2.91 -28.54 14.61
CA PRO A 298 -3.59 -28.60 15.90
C PRO A 298 -2.87 -27.75 16.94
N GLN A 299 -3.64 -27.18 17.86
CA GLN A 299 -3.11 -26.35 18.94
C GLN A 299 -2.92 -27.19 20.22
N PRO A 300 -1.93 -26.86 21.10
CA PRO A 300 -1.01 -25.72 21.03
C PRO A 300 0.03 -25.84 19.92
N VAL A 301 0.38 -24.70 19.31
CA VAL A 301 1.45 -24.63 18.29
C VAL A 301 2.48 -23.57 18.67
N SER A 302 3.75 -23.86 18.41
CA SER A 302 4.86 -22.89 18.49
C SER A 302 5.15 -22.33 17.10
N LEU A 303 5.13 -21.01 16.98
CA LEU A 303 5.33 -20.32 15.72
C LEU A 303 6.82 -20.12 15.41
N PRO A 304 7.23 -20.19 14.13
CA PRO A 304 8.63 -19.95 13.75
C PRO A 304 9.00 -18.48 14.00
N PHE A 305 10.12 -18.27 14.69
CA PHE A 305 10.67 -16.94 14.94
C PHE A 305 12.19 -16.97 14.93
N ILE A 306 12.79 -15.85 14.57
CA ILE A 306 14.23 -15.59 14.59
C ILE A 306 14.53 -14.85 15.89
N ARG A 307 15.47 -15.38 16.67
CA ARG A 307 15.96 -14.66 17.85
C ARG A 307 16.74 -13.42 17.39
N PRO A 308 16.39 -12.21 17.88
CA PRO A 308 17.09 -10.99 17.50
C PRO A 308 18.57 -11.08 17.90
N ASN A 309 19.47 -10.79 16.98
CA ASN A 309 20.88 -10.62 17.32
C ASN A 309 21.09 -9.18 17.80
N ILE A 310 21.45 -9.03 19.08
CA ILE A 310 21.64 -7.72 19.73
C ILE A 310 22.82 -6.95 19.11
N GLN A 311 23.74 -7.65 18.43
CA GLN A 311 24.91 -7.05 17.77
C GLN A 311 24.63 -6.59 16.34
N ASP A 312 23.49 -6.96 15.75
CA ASP A 312 23.14 -6.57 14.38
C ASP A 312 22.35 -5.26 14.40
N PRO A 313 22.86 -4.17 13.79
CA PRO A 313 22.11 -2.92 13.66
C PRO A 313 20.83 -3.07 12.82
N ILE A 314 20.75 -4.09 11.96
CA ILE A 314 19.56 -4.45 11.18
C ILE A 314 18.73 -5.43 12.00
N SER A 315 18.27 -5.01 13.16
CA SER A 315 17.42 -5.86 13.98
C SER A 315 16.09 -6.14 13.23
N CYS A 316 15.85 -7.40 12.87
CA CYS A 316 14.57 -7.87 12.33
C CYS A 316 13.50 -7.85 13.44
N LEU A 317 13.16 -6.66 13.92
CA LEU A 317 12.30 -6.44 15.08
C LEU A 317 11.10 -5.57 14.73
N GLY A 318 9.99 -5.83 15.42
CA GLY A 318 8.81 -5.00 15.36
C GLY A 318 7.88 -5.33 14.20
N VAL A 319 6.72 -4.66 14.21
CA VAL A 319 5.68 -4.85 13.22
C VAL A 319 6.07 -4.17 11.90
N GLY A 320 6.63 -4.94 10.97
CA GLY A 320 7.08 -4.46 9.66
C GLY A 320 6.01 -4.49 8.57
N ILE A 321 4.94 -5.27 8.75
CA ILE A 321 3.72 -5.18 7.94
C ILE A 321 2.55 -4.89 8.86
N LEU A 322 1.78 -3.87 8.51
CA LEU A 322 0.49 -3.53 9.10
C LEU A 322 -0.37 -3.01 7.94
N LEU A 323 -1.41 -3.76 7.57
CA LEU A 323 -2.24 -3.48 6.41
C LEU A 323 -3.71 -3.75 6.72
N PHE A 324 -4.54 -2.72 6.69
CA PHE A 324 -6.00 -2.88 6.68
C PHE A 324 -6.50 -3.35 5.31
N ASN A 325 -7.56 -4.14 5.32
CA ASN A 325 -8.38 -4.33 4.13
C ASN A 325 -9.19 -3.05 3.80
N ASN A 326 -9.83 -3.00 2.64
CA ASN A 326 -10.43 -1.77 2.12
C ASN A 326 -11.60 -1.22 2.98
N ASP A 327 -12.33 -2.08 3.69
CA ASP A 327 -13.44 -1.67 4.57
C ASP A 327 -13.03 -1.52 6.04
N GLY A 328 -11.80 -1.85 6.40
CA GLY A 328 -11.26 -1.73 7.75
C GLY A 328 -11.70 -2.82 8.72
N SER A 329 -12.44 -3.83 8.28
CA SER A 329 -12.88 -4.94 9.14
C SER A 329 -11.75 -5.90 9.52
N LEU A 330 -10.73 -6.05 8.65
CA LEU A 330 -9.61 -6.96 8.83
C LEU A 330 -8.27 -6.23 8.79
N VAL A 331 -7.31 -6.72 9.57
CA VAL A 331 -5.92 -6.24 9.57
C VAL A 331 -4.98 -7.41 9.38
N ALA A 332 -4.06 -7.30 8.42
CA ALA A 332 -2.94 -8.22 8.23
C ALA A 332 -1.68 -7.63 8.88
N THR A 333 -0.99 -8.41 9.70
CA THR A 333 0.25 -7.98 10.35
C THR A 333 1.36 -9.02 10.26
N ARG A 334 2.60 -8.56 10.17
CA ARG A 334 3.81 -9.39 10.25
C ARG A 334 4.81 -8.73 11.18
N ASN A 335 5.29 -9.48 12.16
CA ASN A 335 6.45 -9.10 12.95
C ASN A 335 7.73 -9.53 12.21
N ASP A 336 8.72 -8.65 12.12
CA ASP A 336 9.94 -8.91 11.36
C ASP A 336 10.80 -10.03 11.96
N ASN A 337 10.63 -10.34 13.24
CA ASN A 337 11.26 -11.51 13.86
C ASN A 337 10.50 -12.82 13.56
N MET A 338 9.34 -12.76 12.91
CA MET A 338 8.55 -13.90 12.45
C MET A 338 8.33 -13.76 10.93
N PRO A 339 9.39 -13.78 10.11
CA PRO A 339 9.30 -13.36 8.71
C PRO A 339 8.41 -14.28 7.84
N THR A 340 8.14 -15.50 8.28
CA THR A 340 7.31 -16.49 7.59
C THR A 340 5.87 -16.53 8.09
N VAL A 341 5.49 -15.70 9.06
CA VAL A 341 4.19 -15.77 9.74
C VAL A 341 3.37 -14.52 9.47
N LEU A 342 2.22 -14.69 8.83
CA LEU A 342 1.22 -13.63 8.67
C LEU A 342 0.07 -13.83 9.64
N TRP A 343 -0.33 -12.76 10.31
CA TRP A 343 -1.46 -12.74 11.24
C TRP A 343 -2.59 -11.95 10.63
N ILE A 344 -3.82 -12.46 10.71
CA ILE A 344 -5.01 -11.77 10.21
C ILE A 344 -6.01 -11.65 11.36
N TRP A 345 -6.32 -10.40 11.71
CA TRP A 345 -7.15 -10.02 12.84
C TRP A 345 -8.49 -9.46 12.36
N SER A 346 -9.56 -9.71 13.11
CA SER A 346 -10.86 -9.06 12.95
C SER A 346 -10.95 -7.90 13.93
N LEU A 347 -11.21 -6.70 13.42
CA LEU A 347 -11.52 -5.54 14.25
C LEU A 347 -13.00 -5.48 14.65
N VAL A 348 -13.86 -6.22 13.94
CA VAL A 348 -15.27 -6.38 14.33
C VAL A 348 -15.36 -7.26 15.57
N ASP A 349 -14.60 -8.35 15.61
CA ASP A 349 -14.65 -9.30 16.73
C ASP A 349 -13.56 -9.03 17.78
N LEU A 350 -12.59 -8.17 17.47
CA LEU A 350 -11.40 -7.92 18.29
C LEU A 350 -10.58 -9.18 18.59
N THR A 351 -10.59 -10.12 17.63
CA THR A 351 -9.94 -11.43 17.77
C THR A 351 -9.00 -11.74 16.62
N LEU A 352 -8.07 -12.65 16.88
CA LEU A 352 -7.29 -13.30 15.84
C LEU A 352 -8.17 -14.27 15.05
N ILE A 353 -8.23 -14.10 13.73
CA ILE A 353 -9.01 -15.00 12.85
C ILE A 353 -8.14 -16.16 12.37
N THR A 354 -6.95 -15.85 11.86
CA THR A 354 -6.10 -16.88 11.26
C THR A 354 -4.63 -16.48 11.29
N ILE A 355 -3.78 -17.51 11.26
CA ILE A 355 -2.33 -17.38 11.09
C ILE A 355 -1.92 -18.21 9.88
N LEU A 356 -1.16 -17.61 8.97
CA LEU A 356 -0.56 -18.29 7.82
C LEU A 356 0.95 -18.45 8.04
N ILE A 357 1.43 -19.68 8.06
CA ILE A 357 2.85 -20.03 8.20
C ILE A 357 3.38 -20.50 6.85
N HIS A 358 4.25 -19.72 6.24
CA HIS A 358 4.88 -20.02 4.97
C HIS A 358 6.21 -20.76 5.14
N CYS A 359 6.67 -21.44 4.10
CA CYS A 359 8.01 -22.05 4.06
C CYS A 359 9.10 -20.99 3.87
N ASN A 360 8.79 -19.90 3.18
CA ASN A 360 9.72 -18.82 2.85
C ASN A 360 9.28 -17.48 3.48
N SER A 361 10.22 -16.56 3.65
CA SER A 361 9.96 -15.24 4.23
C SER A 361 8.99 -14.45 3.35
N ILE A 362 7.96 -13.86 3.96
CA ILE A 362 6.98 -13.02 3.28
C ILE A 362 7.68 -11.77 2.76
N LYS A 363 7.56 -11.49 1.46
CA LYS A 363 8.09 -10.27 0.83
C LYS A 363 7.01 -9.21 0.69
N THR A 364 5.85 -9.60 0.16
CA THR A 364 4.77 -8.70 -0.21
C THR A 364 3.45 -9.27 0.25
N VAL A 365 2.58 -8.42 0.77
CA VAL A 365 1.21 -8.73 1.16
C VAL A 365 0.35 -7.59 0.63
N GLU A 366 -0.68 -7.89 -0.15
CA GLU A 366 -1.59 -6.88 -0.69
C GLU A 366 -3.03 -7.34 -0.59
N TRP A 367 -3.85 -6.59 0.15
CA TRP A 367 -5.30 -6.75 0.09
C TRP A 367 -5.79 -6.40 -1.31
N CYS A 368 -6.77 -7.16 -1.77
CA CYS A 368 -7.45 -6.88 -3.01
C CYS A 368 -8.27 -5.59 -2.86
N PRO A 369 -8.05 -4.56 -3.70
CA PRO A 369 -8.68 -3.26 -3.51
C PRO A 369 -10.20 -3.25 -3.74
N PHE A 370 -10.75 -4.29 -4.38
CA PHE A 370 -12.17 -4.41 -4.70
C PHE A 370 -12.85 -5.66 -4.09
N ASN A 371 -12.09 -6.47 -3.35
CA ASN A 371 -12.64 -7.55 -2.51
C ASN A 371 -11.95 -7.47 -1.15
N PRO A 372 -12.61 -6.90 -0.11
CA PRO A 372 -11.99 -6.66 1.19
C PRO A 372 -11.58 -7.94 1.92
N PHE A 373 -12.04 -9.10 1.47
CA PHE A 373 -11.74 -10.39 2.09
C PHE A 373 -10.65 -11.18 1.37
N LEU A 374 -10.18 -10.72 0.20
CA LEU A 374 -9.17 -11.39 -0.59
C LEU A 374 -7.79 -10.74 -0.39
N LEU A 375 -6.79 -11.55 -0.12
CA LEU A 375 -5.41 -11.14 0.16
C LEU A 375 -4.45 -11.93 -0.73
N SER A 376 -3.48 -11.24 -1.33
CA SER A 376 -2.37 -11.88 -2.04
C SER A 376 -1.08 -11.78 -1.23
N ILE A 377 -0.26 -12.82 -1.32
CA ILE A 377 0.99 -12.93 -0.59
C ILE A 377 2.06 -13.50 -1.54
N VAL A 378 3.24 -12.89 -1.52
CA VAL A 378 4.43 -13.35 -2.23
C VAL A 378 5.54 -13.57 -1.22
N CYS A 379 6.19 -14.73 -1.28
CA CYS A 379 7.32 -15.08 -0.40
C CYS A 379 8.67 -15.04 -1.15
N SER A 380 9.78 -15.12 -0.42
CA SER A 380 11.11 -15.19 -1.00
C SER A 380 11.38 -16.53 -1.67
N GLY A 381 11.78 -16.54 -2.95
CA GLY A 381 12.17 -17.76 -3.66
C GLY A 381 13.59 -18.24 -3.30
N GLU A 382 13.94 -18.30 -2.02
CA GLU A 382 15.28 -18.75 -1.59
C GLU A 382 15.46 -20.27 -1.72
N LEU A 383 14.38 -21.02 -1.51
CA LEU A 383 14.32 -22.44 -1.86
C LEU A 383 13.91 -22.55 -3.33
N LYS A 384 14.68 -23.30 -4.15
CA LYS A 384 14.43 -23.58 -5.59
C LYS A 384 13.11 -24.32 -5.87
N VAL A 385 12.15 -24.28 -4.96
CA VAL A 385 10.95 -25.10 -4.96
C VAL A 385 9.78 -24.15 -4.71
N ASN A 386 9.16 -23.72 -5.81
CA ASN A 386 7.85 -23.08 -5.94
C ASN A 386 7.81 -21.54 -5.96
N ASN A 387 7.87 -20.98 -7.17
CA ASN A 387 7.47 -19.60 -7.44
C ASN A 387 5.94 -19.52 -7.42
N CYS A 388 5.39 -19.26 -6.24
CA CYS A 388 3.95 -19.21 -6.04
C CYS A 388 3.45 -17.81 -5.70
N VAL A 389 2.21 -17.57 -6.10
CA VAL A 389 1.36 -16.53 -5.52
C VAL A 389 0.43 -17.22 -4.55
N TYR A 390 0.48 -16.83 -3.27
CA TYR A 390 -0.45 -17.34 -2.28
C TYR A 390 -1.66 -16.40 -2.18
N LEU A 391 -2.84 -16.99 -2.05
CA LEU A 391 -4.10 -16.29 -1.92
C LEU A 391 -4.82 -16.77 -0.67
N TRP A 392 -5.32 -15.83 0.10
CA TRP A 392 -6.20 -16.10 1.22
C TRP A 392 -7.51 -15.34 1.00
N ASN A 393 -8.64 -16.01 1.27
CA ASN A 393 -9.92 -15.35 1.35
C ASN A 393 -10.64 -15.78 2.62
N TYR A 394 -11.24 -14.83 3.34
CA TYR A 394 -11.98 -15.10 4.58
C TYR A 394 -13.05 -16.19 4.44
N TYR A 395 -13.70 -16.28 3.27
CA TYR A 395 -14.78 -17.23 3.02
C TYR A 395 -14.31 -18.56 2.40
N TRP A 396 -13.03 -18.70 2.05
CA TRP A 396 -12.53 -19.96 1.51
C TRP A 396 -12.30 -20.98 2.61
N TYR A 397 -12.56 -22.25 2.29
CA TYR A 397 -12.29 -23.36 3.20
C TYR A 397 -10.80 -23.51 3.53
N GLU A 398 -9.91 -23.18 2.57
CA GLU A 398 -8.47 -23.21 2.74
C GLU A 398 -7.78 -22.10 1.93
N PRO A 399 -6.60 -21.61 2.38
CA PRO A 399 -5.73 -20.77 1.57
C PRO A 399 -5.20 -21.54 0.35
N LYS A 400 -4.94 -20.83 -0.74
CA LYS A 400 -4.53 -21.43 -2.02
C LYS A 400 -3.12 -20.96 -2.40
N ALA A 401 -2.31 -21.89 -2.91
CA ALA A 401 -1.05 -21.57 -3.56
C ALA A 401 -1.18 -21.76 -5.08
N VAL A 402 -0.87 -20.73 -5.86
CA VAL A 402 -0.89 -20.78 -7.32
C VAL A 402 0.55 -20.84 -7.82
N LEU A 403 0.93 -21.98 -8.40
CA LEU A 403 2.25 -22.14 -9.01
C LEU A 403 2.32 -21.40 -10.34
N LEU A 404 3.38 -20.61 -10.52
CA LEU A 404 3.68 -19.99 -11.80
C LEU A 404 4.43 -20.99 -12.69
N PRO A 405 4.00 -21.22 -13.94
CA PRO A 405 4.50 -22.31 -14.78
C PRO A 405 5.85 -21.96 -15.44
N LYS A 406 6.83 -21.52 -14.64
CA LYS A 406 8.20 -21.21 -15.07
C LYS A 406 9.20 -21.40 -13.93
N TYR A 407 10.21 -22.23 -14.17
CA TYR A 407 11.18 -22.65 -13.16
C TYR A 407 12.08 -21.49 -12.69
N ASP A 408 12.59 -20.67 -13.61
CA ASP A 408 13.51 -19.56 -13.31
C ASP A 408 12.81 -18.21 -13.06
N PHE A 409 11.54 -18.21 -12.66
CA PHE A 409 10.74 -16.99 -12.51
C PHE A 409 10.73 -16.45 -11.07
N ASN A 410 11.67 -15.56 -10.72
CA ASN A 410 11.71 -14.99 -9.37
C ASN A 410 10.78 -13.78 -9.24
N VAL A 411 9.60 -13.99 -8.65
CA VAL A 411 8.61 -12.93 -8.40
C VAL A 411 9.26 -11.75 -7.68
N LYS A 412 9.29 -10.60 -8.36
CA LYS A 412 9.84 -9.34 -7.82
C LYS A 412 8.74 -8.40 -7.35
N TRP A 413 7.61 -8.42 -8.02
CA TRP A 413 6.48 -7.54 -7.76
C TRP A 413 5.19 -8.23 -8.18
N LEU A 414 4.10 -7.77 -7.57
CA LEU A 414 2.73 -8.19 -7.84
C LEU A 414 1.88 -6.91 -7.84
N ARG A 415 0.87 -6.84 -8.71
CA ARG A 415 -0.11 -5.75 -8.72
C ARG A 415 -1.49 -6.28 -9.06
N TRP A 416 -2.50 -5.82 -8.34
CA TRP A 416 -3.90 -6.05 -8.69
C TRP A 416 -4.28 -5.29 -9.96
N LEU A 417 -4.97 -5.97 -10.87
CA LEU A 417 -5.66 -5.34 -11.99
C LEU A 417 -7.02 -4.90 -11.48
N GLN A 418 -7.29 -3.60 -11.55
CA GLN A 418 -8.57 -3.05 -11.10
C GLN A 418 -9.72 -3.59 -11.95
N LYS A 419 -10.89 -3.73 -11.32
CA LYS A 419 -12.09 -4.23 -11.98
C LYS A 419 -12.54 -3.24 -13.07
N PRO A 420 -12.63 -3.63 -14.36
CA PRO A 420 -13.18 -2.78 -15.40
C PRO A 420 -14.63 -2.45 -15.04
N GLN A 421 -14.99 -1.17 -14.98
CA GLN A 421 -16.33 -0.74 -14.57
C GLN A 421 -17.42 -0.95 -15.64
N ASN A 422 -17.06 -1.30 -16.88
CA ASN A 422 -17.93 -1.10 -18.05
C ASN A 422 -18.19 -2.31 -18.96
N ILE A 423 -18.06 -3.57 -18.49
CA ILE A 423 -18.48 -4.70 -19.33
C ILE A 423 -19.28 -5.70 -18.51
N ASP A 424 -20.50 -5.96 -19.00
CA ASP A 424 -21.46 -6.92 -18.49
C ASP A 424 -20.85 -8.33 -18.37
N ASN A 425 -21.14 -8.96 -17.23
CA ASN A 425 -21.18 -10.41 -16.97
C ASN A 425 -19.92 -11.26 -16.76
N GLU A 426 -18.69 -10.75 -16.76
CA GLU A 426 -17.56 -11.51 -16.19
C GLU A 426 -16.69 -10.65 -15.25
N LYS A 427 -16.93 -10.79 -13.95
CA LYS A 427 -16.14 -10.17 -12.88
C LYS A 427 -14.78 -10.89 -12.76
N GLN A 428 -13.87 -10.70 -13.71
CA GLN A 428 -12.54 -11.30 -13.61
C GLN A 428 -11.61 -10.42 -12.77
N ILE A 429 -11.24 -10.94 -11.60
CA ILE A 429 -10.22 -10.33 -10.73
C ILE A 429 -8.85 -10.73 -11.27
N GLY A 430 -8.11 -9.76 -11.82
CA GLY A 430 -6.78 -10.00 -12.38
C GLY A 430 -5.65 -9.66 -11.41
N ILE A 431 -4.55 -10.39 -11.51
CA ILE A 431 -3.28 -10.10 -10.85
C ILE A 431 -2.19 -10.12 -11.90
N VAL A 432 -1.35 -9.09 -11.96
CA VAL A 432 -0.11 -9.13 -12.74
C VAL A 432 1.05 -9.45 -11.82
N VAL A 433 1.86 -10.41 -12.23
CA VAL A 433 3.04 -10.84 -11.48
C VAL A 433 4.22 -10.83 -12.43
N GLY A 434 5.33 -10.24 -11.99
CA GLY A 434 6.51 -10.11 -12.84
C GLY A 434 7.82 -10.36 -12.13
N ASP A 435 8.81 -10.73 -12.94
CA ASP A 435 10.21 -10.75 -12.57
C ASP A 435 10.94 -9.54 -13.22
N LYS A 436 12.21 -9.71 -13.59
CA LYS A 436 13.03 -8.68 -14.25
C LYS A 436 12.92 -8.67 -15.78
N GLU A 437 12.45 -9.74 -16.40
CA GLU A 437 12.50 -9.96 -17.84
C GLU A 437 11.14 -10.28 -18.44
N GLU A 438 10.20 -10.75 -17.62
CA GLU A 438 8.88 -11.15 -18.04
C GLU A 438 7.81 -10.89 -16.97
N PHE A 439 6.56 -10.94 -17.41
CA PHE A 439 5.41 -10.97 -16.52
C PHE A 439 4.32 -11.91 -17.04
N VAL A 440 3.43 -12.30 -16.13
CA VAL A 440 2.24 -13.10 -16.40
C VAL A 440 1.04 -12.45 -15.73
N ILE A 441 -0.13 -12.61 -16.35
CA ILE A 441 -1.39 -12.17 -15.78
C ILE A 441 -2.18 -13.39 -15.36
N GLY A 442 -2.72 -13.38 -14.15
CA GLY A 442 -3.58 -14.42 -13.62
C GLY A 442 -4.97 -13.89 -13.28
N TYR A 443 -6.00 -14.51 -13.86
CA TYR A 443 -7.40 -14.21 -13.56
C TYR A 443 -7.95 -15.20 -12.55
N ILE A 444 -8.53 -14.70 -11.46
CA ILE A 444 -9.19 -15.53 -10.47
C ILE A 444 -10.55 -15.93 -11.02
N ILE A 445 -10.75 -17.24 -11.18
CA ILE A 445 -12.02 -17.84 -11.56
C ILE A 445 -12.68 -18.33 -10.28
N GLU A 446 -13.75 -17.66 -9.88
CA GLU A 446 -14.63 -18.14 -8.82
C GLU A 446 -15.68 -19.05 -9.47
N ASN A 447 -15.48 -20.37 -9.40
CA ASN A 447 -16.52 -21.32 -9.79
C ASN A 447 -17.69 -21.18 -8.78
N ASN A 448 -18.78 -20.54 -9.20
CA ASN A 448 -20.09 -20.47 -8.54
C ASN A 448 -20.07 -20.41 -7.00
N ILE A 449 -19.61 -19.29 -6.43
CA ILE A 449 -19.82 -18.94 -5.01
C ILE A 449 -20.88 -17.83 -4.85
N GLU A 450 -21.67 -17.56 -5.90
CA GLU A 450 -22.72 -16.53 -5.83
C GLU A 450 -23.84 -16.89 -4.83
N SER A 451 -24.02 -18.18 -4.48
CA SER A 451 -25.02 -18.60 -3.49
C SER A 451 -24.55 -18.50 -2.04
N ILE A 452 -23.25 -18.56 -1.73
CA ILE A 452 -22.74 -18.57 -0.34
C ILE A 452 -22.29 -17.16 0.09
N VAL A 453 -21.77 -16.35 -0.84
CA VAL A 453 -21.32 -14.97 -0.55
C VAL A 453 -22.50 -14.03 -0.30
N SER A 454 -23.65 -14.25 -0.96
CA SER A 454 -24.84 -13.42 -0.77
C SER A 454 -25.52 -13.65 0.59
N GLU A 455 -25.63 -14.89 1.05
CA GLU A 455 -26.20 -15.20 2.37
C GLU A 455 -25.30 -14.77 3.53
N LYS A 456 -23.97 -14.96 3.41
CA LYS A 456 -23.03 -14.64 4.51
C LYS A 456 -22.60 -13.18 4.58
N ASN A 457 -22.58 -12.45 3.47
CA ASN A 457 -22.40 -10.99 3.51
C ASN A 457 -23.57 -10.33 4.25
N ASN A 458 -24.80 -10.85 4.10
CA ASN A 458 -25.96 -10.35 4.85
C ASN A 458 -25.78 -10.57 6.36
N GLU A 459 -25.34 -11.75 6.82
CA GLU A 459 -25.09 -11.99 8.25
C GLU A 459 -23.98 -11.11 8.86
N PHE A 460 -22.94 -10.76 8.09
CA PHE A 460 -21.87 -9.88 8.56
C PHE A 460 -22.31 -8.40 8.60
N VAL A 461 -23.07 -7.96 7.59
CA VAL A 461 -23.64 -6.60 7.55
C VAL A 461 -24.71 -6.42 8.63
N GLU A 462 -25.56 -7.40 8.88
CA GLU A 462 -26.54 -7.36 9.97
C GLU A 462 -25.87 -7.18 11.35
N LYS A 463 -24.74 -7.85 11.60
CA LYS A 463 -23.96 -7.66 12.84
C LYS A 463 -23.33 -6.27 12.98
N LEU A 464 -23.05 -5.58 11.87
CA LEU A 464 -22.55 -4.21 11.86
C LEU A 464 -23.69 -3.20 12.12
N ASP A 465 -24.86 -3.44 11.52
CA ASP A 465 -26.05 -2.59 11.67
C ASP A 465 -26.69 -2.70 13.07
N ASP A 466 -26.73 -3.91 13.66
CA ASP A 466 -27.24 -4.10 15.03
C ASP A 466 -26.39 -3.38 16.09
N ARG A 467 -25.07 -3.27 15.87
CA ARG A 467 -24.16 -2.57 16.79
C ARG A 467 -24.23 -1.06 16.65
N THR A 468 -24.36 -0.54 15.43
CA THR A 468 -24.55 0.90 15.22
C THR A 468 -25.88 1.38 15.80
N ASN A 469 -26.94 0.58 15.70
CA ASN A 469 -28.22 0.88 16.34
C ASN A 469 -28.14 0.84 17.88
N HIS A 470 -27.44 -0.15 18.45
CA HIS A 470 -27.23 -0.20 19.90
C HIS A 470 -26.40 0.97 20.46
N GLU A 471 -25.41 1.48 19.74
CA GLU A 471 -24.65 2.68 20.16
C GLU A 471 -25.46 3.97 20.06
N ILE A 472 -26.42 4.06 19.13
CA ILE A 472 -27.33 5.21 19.00
C ILE A 472 -28.35 5.22 20.15
N ASP A 473 -28.87 4.06 20.55
CA ASP A 473 -29.83 3.96 21.66
C ASP A 473 -29.18 4.24 23.02
N ILE A 474 -27.91 3.86 23.22
CA ILE A 474 -27.17 4.18 24.46
C ILE A 474 -26.89 5.70 24.56
N LYS A 475 -26.68 6.39 23.44
CA LYS A 475 -26.52 7.86 23.42
C LYS A 475 -27.83 8.61 23.64
N ASN A 476 -28.96 8.06 23.22
CA ASN A 476 -30.29 8.65 23.44
C ASN A 476 -30.86 8.34 24.84
N GLY A 477 -30.33 7.34 25.55
CA GLY A 477 -30.71 7.01 26.93
C GLY A 477 -29.96 7.78 28.03
N MET A 478 -29.00 8.64 27.68
CA MET A 478 -28.23 9.46 28.63
C MET A 478 -28.49 10.97 28.47
N SER A 479 -29.54 11.38 27.74
CA SER A 479 -30.00 12.78 27.68
C SER A 479 -31.08 13.08 28.70
#